data_AF-A0A8S9NJG3-F1
#
_entry.id   AF-A0A8S9NJG3-F1
#
_cell.length_a   1.000
_cell.length_b   1.000
_cell.length_c   1.000
_cell.angle_alpha   90.00
_cell.angle_beta   90.00
_cell.angle_gamma   90.00
#
_symmetry.space_group_name_H-M   'P 1'
#
loop_
_entity.id
_entity.type
_entity.pdbx_description
1 polymer ?
#
loop_
_entity_poly.entity_id
_entity_poly.type
_entity_poly.pdbx_seq_one_letter_code
_entity_poly.pdbx_strand_id
1 'polypeptide(L)'
;MRMMSFVSAMMMSFVVLSGCCSAKIDKVGDSEGWTAKDDVYYTWAETDHKEFHVGDSLVFEYDPIVNDVTHVSGALEYEFCDYSSPKVVYNTGHDVVTLTEPGFHYFITSNQAQCILGQKLEVLVIHDPSRPVPPPPPSKILPVGNTYKVGGDSGGWKVYDSDFYNKWSEEKQFHVGDTLFFEYDNEVSDVYEINGDLEFMTCDPTSPVAVHKTGQDLVRLMEPGVHYFITSHSGSCEAGLKLRVMVGPQSKAVVFPNFPKKVDLSAMERLNNWLKTFKPQPHH
;
A
#
# COMPACT_ATOMS: atom_id res chain seq x y z
N MET A 1 -22.89 25.05 -73.88
CA MET A 1 -21.62 24.31 -73.93
C MET A 1 -20.94 24.48 -72.58
N ARG A 2 -20.85 23.38 -71.80
CA ARG A 2 -19.92 23.10 -70.66
C ARG A 2 -19.87 24.13 -69.51
N MET A 3 -20.53 23.88 -68.38
CA MET A 3 -20.06 23.06 -67.24
C MET A 3 -18.73 23.55 -66.65
N MET A 4 -18.79 24.35 -65.58
CA MET A 4 -17.72 24.41 -64.58
C MET A 4 -18.36 24.56 -63.19
N SER A 5 -18.44 23.43 -62.50
CA SER A 5 -18.75 23.29 -61.09
C SER A 5 -17.67 23.94 -60.23
N PHE A 6 -18.05 24.69 -59.20
CA PHE A 6 -17.20 24.93 -58.03
C PHE A 6 -18.06 24.84 -56.77
N VAL A 7 -18.35 23.60 -56.38
CA VAL A 7 -18.79 23.30 -55.02
C VAL A 7 -17.52 23.38 -54.16
N SER A 8 -17.31 24.52 -53.51
CA SER A 8 -16.23 24.69 -52.53
C SER A 8 -16.59 23.90 -51.28
N ALA A 9 -16.16 22.65 -51.22
CA ALA A 9 -16.25 21.83 -50.01
C ALA A 9 -15.27 22.39 -48.96
N MET A 10 -15.78 23.16 -47.99
CA MET A 10 -15.07 23.41 -46.74
C MET A 10 -14.99 22.09 -45.97
N MET A 11 -13.87 21.38 -46.09
CA MET A 11 -13.46 20.41 -45.07
C MET A 11 -13.19 21.18 -43.78
N MET A 12 -14.17 21.24 -42.88
CA MET A 12 -13.90 21.48 -41.47
C MET A 12 -13.14 20.27 -40.94
N SER A 13 -11.81 20.37 -40.94
CA SER A 13 -10.92 19.46 -40.25
C SER A 13 -11.22 19.55 -38.75
N PHE A 14 -12.07 18.66 -38.24
CA PHE A 14 -12.10 18.33 -36.83
C PHE A 14 -10.76 17.67 -36.52
N VAL A 15 -9.78 18.47 -36.13
CA VAL A 15 -8.60 17.96 -35.43
C VAL A 15 -9.11 17.52 -34.06
N VAL A 16 -9.52 16.25 -33.98
CA VAL A 16 -9.68 15.57 -32.70
C VAL A 16 -8.26 15.49 -32.14
N LEU A 17 -7.91 16.44 -31.28
CA LEU A 17 -6.77 16.30 -30.38
C LEU A 17 -7.11 15.09 -29.49
N SER A 18 -6.75 13.90 -29.97
CA SER A 18 -6.58 12.73 -29.13
C SER A 18 -5.39 13.05 -28.23
N GLY A 19 -5.68 13.68 -27.09
CA GLY A 19 -4.74 13.79 -25.99
C GLY A 19 -4.33 12.38 -25.61
N CYS A 20 -3.09 12.02 -25.90
CA CYS A 20 -2.52 10.77 -25.43
C CYS A 20 -2.51 10.86 -23.90
N CYS A 21 -3.41 10.13 -23.24
CA CYS A 21 -3.44 10.00 -21.78
C CYS A 21 -2.24 9.15 -21.35
N SER A 22 -1.06 9.78 -21.28
CA SER A 22 0.15 9.14 -20.77
C SER A 22 0.22 9.34 -19.26
N ALA A 23 0.62 8.28 -18.54
CA ALA A 23 1.04 8.40 -17.15
C ALA A 23 2.15 9.45 -17.03
N LYS A 24 2.00 10.36 -16.06
CA LYS A 24 2.95 11.43 -15.76
C LYS A 24 3.98 10.93 -14.74
N ILE A 25 5.21 11.40 -14.86
CA ILE A 25 6.27 11.15 -13.89
C ILE A 25 6.72 12.50 -13.32
N ASP A 26 6.57 12.70 -12.02
CA ASP A 26 6.98 13.92 -11.31
C ASP A 26 8.12 13.61 -10.33
N LYS A 27 9.19 14.42 -10.38
CA LYS A 27 10.28 14.34 -9.41
C LYS A 27 9.94 15.17 -8.18
N VAL A 28 9.92 14.52 -7.02
CA VAL A 28 9.58 15.13 -5.75
C VAL A 28 10.69 16.09 -5.31
N GLY A 29 10.35 17.34 -5.02
CA GLY A 29 11.31 18.39 -4.63
C GLY A 29 12.18 18.92 -5.79
N ASP A 30 11.81 18.62 -7.04
CA ASP A 30 12.48 19.10 -8.26
C ASP A 30 14.00 18.87 -8.27
N SER A 31 14.81 19.92 -8.39
CA SER A 31 16.28 19.80 -8.44
C SER A 31 16.89 19.40 -7.10
N GLU A 32 16.17 19.63 -6.01
CA GLU A 32 16.68 19.45 -4.65
C GLU A 32 16.39 18.05 -4.11
N GLY A 33 15.43 17.35 -4.70
CA GLY A 33 15.05 16.00 -4.31
C GLY A 33 14.35 15.91 -2.95
N TRP A 34 14.34 14.71 -2.39
CA TRP A 34 13.70 14.36 -1.13
C TRP A 34 14.63 14.60 0.06
N THR A 35 14.48 15.77 0.69
CA THR A 35 15.27 16.23 1.84
C THR A 35 14.42 17.11 2.78
N ALA A 36 14.85 17.30 4.04
CA ALA A 36 14.12 18.12 5.01
C ALA A 36 14.16 19.60 4.66
N LYS A 37 12.97 20.15 4.42
CA LYS A 37 12.74 21.56 4.16
C LYS A 37 11.32 21.92 4.61
N ASP A 38 11.23 23.00 5.36
CA ASP A 38 9.96 23.56 5.82
C ASP A 38 9.16 24.10 4.62
N ASP A 39 7.84 23.83 4.58
CA ASP A 39 6.86 24.27 3.57
C ASP A 39 7.15 23.96 2.08
N VAL A 40 8.21 23.21 1.76
CA VAL A 40 8.60 22.95 0.37
C VAL A 40 7.67 21.98 -0.34
N TYR A 41 7.23 20.91 0.30
CA TYR A 41 6.45 19.87 -0.38
C TYR A 41 4.99 20.25 -0.62
N TYR A 42 4.39 21.02 0.29
CA TYR A 42 3.08 21.65 0.05
C TYR A 42 3.14 22.56 -1.17
N THR A 43 4.11 23.48 -1.19
CA THR A 43 4.31 24.39 -2.33
C THR A 43 4.62 23.63 -3.61
N TRP A 44 5.47 22.60 -3.55
CA TRP A 44 5.82 21.76 -4.70
C TRP A 44 4.60 21.03 -5.27
N ALA A 45 3.74 20.48 -4.42
CA ALA A 45 2.52 19.80 -4.82
C ALA A 45 1.49 20.78 -5.43
N GLU A 46 1.49 22.04 -5.01
CA GLU A 46 0.60 23.08 -5.55
C GLU A 46 1.16 23.82 -6.78
N THR A 47 2.48 23.78 -6.99
CA THR A 47 3.14 24.46 -8.12
C THR A 47 2.60 23.92 -9.44
N ASP A 48 2.32 24.82 -10.39
CA ASP A 48 1.77 24.50 -11.71
C ASP A 48 0.42 23.75 -11.72
N HIS A 49 -0.37 23.83 -10.63
CA HIS A 49 -1.63 23.08 -10.49
C HIS A 49 -1.43 21.58 -10.77
N LYS A 50 -0.40 20.97 -10.17
CA LYS A 50 -0.15 19.54 -10.31
C LYS A 50 -1.37 18.76 -9.84
N GLU A 51 -2.06 18.14 -10.79
CA GLU A 51 -3.09 17.16 -10.54
C GLU A 51 -2.51 15.77 -10.76
N PHE A 52 -2.48 14.97 -9.71
CA PHE A 52 -2.05 13.58 -9.77
C PHE A 52 -3.22 12.69 -10.12
N HIS A 53 -2.99 11.76 -11.05
CA HIS A 53 -3.99 10.81 -11.50
C HIS A 53 -3.53 9.39 -11.26
N VAL A 54 -4.49 8.46 -11.18
CA VAL A 54 -4.18 7.03 -11.14
C VAL A 54 -3.32 6.65 -12.35
N GLY A 55 -2.19 6.01 -12.08
CA GLY A 55 -1.15 5.62 -13.03
C GLY A 55 0.05 6.56 -13.09
N ASP A 56 -0.05 7.78 -12.56
CA ASP A 56 1.10 8.69 -12.46
C ASP A 56 2.15 8.14 -11.47
N SER A 57 3.39 8.62 -11.55
CA SER A 57 4.48 8.16 -10.69
C SER A 57 5.28 9.31 -10.08
N LEU A 58 5.69 9.11 -8.83
CA LEU A 58 6.56 10.00 -8.09
C LEU A 58 7.98 9.43 -8.07
N VAL A 59 8.97 10.27 -8.34
CA VAL A 59 10.40 9.92 -8.25
C VAL A 59 11.00 10.62 -7.04
N PHE A 60 11.51 9.83 -6.11
CA PHE A 60 12.20 10.29 -4.92
C PHE A 60 13.69 10.05 -5.06
N GLU A 61 14.48 11.12 -4.99
CA GLU A 61 15.95 11.06 -4.98
C GLU A 61 16.47 11.63 -3.66
N TYR A 62 17.29 10.86 -2.94
CA TYR A 62 17.79 11.22 -1.61
C TYR A 62 19.06 10.45 -1.24
N ASP A 63 19.72 10.84 -0.15
CA ASP A 63 20.80 10.04 0.45
C ASP A 63 20.20 8.86 1.24
N PRO A 64 20.34 7.61 0.75
CA PRO A 64 19.75 6.42 1.39
C PRO A 64 20.43 6.03 2.70
N ILE A 65 21.56 6.66 3.07
CA ILE A 65 22.20 6.47 4.37
C ILE A 65 21.41 7.21 5.46
N VAL A 66 20.79 8.34 5.10
CA VAL A 66 20.18 9.27 6.06
C VAL A 66 18.66 9.20 6.07
N ASN A 67 18.06 8.93 4.91
CA ASN A 67 16.62 9.01 4.70
C ASN A 67 16.08 7.77 3.98
N ASP A 68 14.76 7.64 4.04
CA ASP A 68 13.97 6.71 3.25
C ASP A 68 12.70 7.42 2.73
N VAL A 69 11.87 6.66 2.01
CA VAL A 69 10.50 7.07 1.71
C VAL A 69 9.57 6.03 2.29
N THR A 70 8.79 6.44 3.27
CA THR A 70 7.83 5.63 3.98
C THR A 70 6.43 6.06 3.57
N HIS A 71 5.71 5.21 2.85
CA HIS A 71 4.29 5.41 2.52
C HIS A 71 3.46 4.99 3.73
N VAL A 72 2.72 5.92 4.33
CA VAL A 72 1.88 5.68 5.51
C VAL A 72 0.40 5.68 5.14
N SER A 73 -0.43 5.07 5.99
CA SER A 73 -1.86 4.88 5.72
C SER A 73 -2.67 6.16 5.86
N GLY A 74 -2.36 7.05 6.80
CA GLY A 74 -3.24 8.17 7.10
C GLY A 74 -2.58 9.50 7.43
N ALA A 75 -3.45 10.51 7.52
CA ALA A 75 -3.10 11.88 7.86
C ALA A 75 -2.50 12.02 9.27
N LEU A 76 -2.88 11.15 10.22
CA LEU A 76 -2.34 11.21 11.58
C LEU A 76 -0.89 10.74 11.62
N GLU A 77 -0.57 9.63 10.94
CA GLU A 77 0.80 9.15 10.80
C GLU A 77 1.67 10.18 10.08
N TYR A 78 1.13 10.80 9.04
CA TYR A 78 1.76 11.90 8.33
C TYR A 78 2.02 13.11 9.24
N GLU A 79 1.02 13.53 10.02
CA GLU A 79 1.10 14.74 10.82
C GLU A 79 2.10 14.60 11.98
N PHE A 80 2.09 13.44 12.63
CA PHE A 80 2.95 13.15 13.77
C PHE A 80 4.26 12.46 13.41
N CYS A 81 4.54 12.26 12.12
CA CYS A 81 5.70 11.52 11.63
C CYS A 81 5.78 10.11 12.23
N ASP A 82 4.64 9.43 12.40
CA ASP A 82 4.60 8.07 12.92
C ASP A 82 4.90 7.06 11.81
N TYR A 83 6.13 6.54 11.82
CA TYR A 83 6.59 5.49 10.90
C TYR A 83 6.48 4.08 11.48
N SER A 84 5.79 3.90 12.62
CA SER A 84 5.71 2.59 13.31
C SER A 84 4.95 1.52 12.53
N SER A 85 4.05 1.93 11.63
CA SER A 85 3.16 1.05 10.89
C SER A 85 3.08 1.41 9.40
N PRO A 86 4.18 1.28 8.63
CA PRO A 86 4.23 1.74 7.25
C PRO A 86 3.43 0.83 6.30
N LYS A 87 2.82 1.39 5.25
CA LYS A 87 2.33 0.62 4.08
C LYS A 87 3.50 0.00 3.34
N VAL A 88 4.43 0.86 2.92
CA VAL A 88 5.63 0.44 2.19
C VAL A 88 6.80 1.34 2.59
N VAL A 89 8.00 0.77 2.66
CA VAL A 89 9.26 1.52 2.85
C VAL A 89 10.14 1.31 1.63
N TYR A 90 10.58 2.41 1.03
CA TYR A 90 11.52 2.46 -0.08
C TYR A 90 12.84 3.05 0.43
N ASN A 91 13.97 2.46 0.06
CA ASN A 91 15.27 2.77 0.67
C ASN A 91 16.44 2.64 -0.31
N THR A 92 16.20 2.84 -1.61
CA THR A 92 17.27 2.73 -2.61
C THR A 92 17.99 4.06 -2.83
N GLY A 93 17.35 5.19 -2.50
CA GLY A 93 17.86 6.54 -2.75
C GLY A 93 17.49 7.09 -4.12
N HIS A 94 16.87 6.26 -4.96
CA HIS A 94 16.26 6.64 -6.23
C HIS A 94 15.03 5.75 -6.45
N ASP A 95 13.94 6.08 -5.78
CA ASP A 95 12.74 5.26 -5.70
C ASP A 95 11.63 5.82 -6.59
N VAL A 96 10.97 4.95 -7.35
CA VAL A 96 9.84 5.30 -8.22
C VAL A 96 8.58 4.67 -7.66
N VAL A 97 7.62 5.51 -7.27
CA VAL A 97 6.35 5.10 -6.69
C VAL A 97 5.23 5.39 -7.67
N THR A 98 4.54 4.37 -8.15
CA THR A 98 3.35 4.55 -9.00
C THR A 98 2.09 4.68 -8.14
N LEU A 99 1.28 5.68 -8.44
CA LEU A 99 0.03 5.99 -7.75
C LEU A 99 -1.08 5.13 -8.36
N THR A 100 -1.40 4.00 -7.73
CA THR A 100 -2.30 2.99 -8.31
C THR A 100 -3.75 3.12 -7.89
N GLU A 101 -4.03 3.94 -6.88
CA GLU A 101 -5.34 4.10 -6.27
C GLU A 101 -5.69 5.60 -6.17
N PRO A 102 -6.98 5.97 -6.24
CA PRO A 102 -7.40 7.33 -5.96
C PRO A 102 -7.42 7.62 -4.44
N GLY A 103 -7.42 8.90 -4.10
CA GLY A 103 -7.47 9.39 -2.72
C GLY A 103 -6.16 10.03 -2.27
N PHE A 104 -6.09 10.34 -0.96
CA PHE A 104 -4.88 10.91 -0.38
C PHE A 104 -3.81 9.84 -0.18
N HIS A 105 -2.58 10.17 -0.59
CA HIS A 105 -1.38 9.39 -0.32
C HIS A 105 -0.41 10.20 0.50
N TYR A 106 0.16 9.57 1.53
CA TYR A 106 1.02 10.23 2.50
C TYR A 106 2.40 9.57 2.52
N PHE A 107 3.44 10.37 2.31
CA PHE A 107 4.83 9.92 2.33
C PHE A 107 5.61 10.69 3.39
N ILE A 108 6.39 9.99 4.20
CA ILE A 108 7.27 10.57 5.21
C ILE A 108 8.66 9.95 5.10
N THR A 109 9.69 10.59 5.66
CA THR A 109 10.94 9.90 6.01
C THR A 109 10.81 9.28 7.40
N SER A 110 11.33 8.07 7.62
CA SER A 110 11.40 7.46 8.96
C SER A 110 12.44 8.12 9.86
N ASN A 111 13.26 9.04 9.31
CA ASN A 111 14.12 9.89 10.10
C ASN A 111 13.29 10.97 10.81
N GLN A 112 12.93 10.71 12.06
CA GLN A 112 12.05 11.58 12.86
C GLN A 112 12.45 13.06 12.82
N ALA A 113 13.74 13.37 12.94
CA ALA A 113 14.22 14.75 12.94
C ALA A 113 13.98 15.43 11.58
N GLN A 114 14.22 14.72 10.48
CA GLN A 114 14.01 15.24 9.13
C GLN A 114 12.51 15.37 8.79
N CYS A 115 11.68 14.42 9.22
CA CYS A 115 10.23 14.49 9.01
C CYS A 115 9.62 15.69 9.75
N ILE A 116 10.00 15.92 11.01
CA ILE A 116 9.57 17.11 11.79
C ILE A 116 10.03 18.42 11.12
N LEU A 117 11.18 18.41 10.43
CA LEU A 117 11.69 19.53 9.65
C LEU A 117 11.04 19.63 8.25
N GLY A 118 9.92 18.94 8.02
CA GLY A 118 9.11 19.06 6.81
C GLY A 118 9.42 18.05 5.71
N GLN A 119 10.24 17.01 5.94
CA GLN A 119 10.44 15.94 4.95
C GLN A 119 9.24 14.96 4.91
N LYS A 120 8.08 15.48 4.51
CA LYS A 120 6.82 14.78 4.36
C LYS A 120 6.05 15.35 3.17
N LEU A 121 5.32 14.51 2.45
CA LEU A 121 4.53 14.85 1.26
C LEU A 121 3.13 14.23 1.34
N GLU A 122 2.13 15.05 1.09
CA GLU A 122 0.75 14.65 0.86
C GLU A 122 0.39 14.92 -0.60
N VAL A 123 -0.24 13.95 -1.28
CA VAL A 123 -0.79 14.14 -2.62
C VAL A 123 -2.21 13.60 -2.71
N LEU A 124 -3.10 14.34 -3.39
CA LEU A 124 -4.44 13.88 -3.75
C LEU A 124 -4.43 13.28 -5.16
N VAL A 125 -4.78 12.00 -5.27
CA VAL A 125 -4.84 11.28 -6.54
C VAL A 125 -6.27 11.17 -7.01
N ILE A 126 -6.54 11.69 -8.20
CA ILE A 126 -7.88 11.74 -8.78
C ILE A 126 -8.06 10.56 -9.75
N HIS A 127 -9.20 9.90 -9.65
CA HIS A 127 -9.64 8.96 -10.68
C HIS A 127 -10.30 9.72 -11.84
N ASP A 128 -9.64 9.76 -13.01
CA ASP A 128 -10.23 10.26 -14.25
C ASP A 128 -10.72 9.06 -15.11
N PRO A 129 -12.04 8.87 -15.25
CA PRO A 129 -12.61 7.75 -16.02
C PRO A 129 -12.22 7.74 -17.51
N SER A 130 -11.72 8.87 -18.03
CA SER A 130 -11.29 8.99 -19.43
C SER A 130 -9.86 8.50 -19.67
N ARG A 131 -9.07 8.34 -18.60
CA ARG A 131 -7.71 7.78 -18.70
C ARG A 131 -7.76 6.26 -18.71
N PRO A 132 -7.07 5.60 -19.66
CA PRO A 132 -6.85 4.16 -19.58
C PRO A 132 -6.04 3.88 -18.31
N VAL A 133 -6.63 3.19 -17.34
CA VAL A 133 -5.89 2.67 -16.19
C VAL A 133 -4.77 1.78 -16.76
N PRO A 134 -3.49 1.98 -16.38
CA PRO A 134 -2.42 1.09 -16.80
C PRO A 134 -2.84 -0.35 -16.52
N PRO A 135 -2.53 -1.31 -17.42
CA PRO A 135 -2.82 -2.70 -17.12
C PRO A 135 -2.22 -3.01 -15.75
N PRO A 136 -3.02 -3.59 -14.82
CA PRO A 136 -2.53 -3.87 -13.48
C PRO A 136 -1.20 -4.63 -13.61
N PRO A 137 -0.20 -4.33 -12.76
CA PRO A 137 1.05 -5.05 -12.80
C PRO A 137 0.74 -6.55 -12.85
N PRO A 138 1.43 -7.34 -13.71
CA PRO A 138 1.07 -8.72 -13.99
C PRO A 138 0.82 -9.41 -12.66
N SER A 139 -0.42 -9.88 -12.45
CA SER A 139 -0.87 -10.39 -11.16
C SER A 139 0.18 -11.34 -10.66
N LYS A 140 0.98 -10.90 -9.68
CA LYS A 140 1.90 -11.79 -9.00
C LYS A 140 0.98 -12.88 -8.46
N ILE A 141 1.20 -14.12 -8.85
CA ILE A 141 0.48 -15.25 -8.27
C ILE A 141 0.95 -15.29 -6.82
N LEU A 142 0.28 -14.53 -5.96
CA LEU A 142 0.53 -14.55 -4.54
C LEU A 142 0.16 -15.95 -4.07
N PRO A 143 1.02 -16.65 -3.32
CA PRO A 143 0.64 -17.91 -2.68
C PRO A 143 -0.69 -17.75 -1.94
N VAL A 144 -1.45 -18.84 -1.89
CA VAL A 144 -2.69 -18.92 -1.13
C VAL A 144 -2.34 -18.64 0.34
N GLY A 145 -2.84 -17.53 0.88
CA GLY A 145 -2.71 -17.20 2.29
C GLY A 145 -3.81 -17.84 3.12
N ASN A 146 -3.76 -17.62 4.42
CA ASN A 146 -4.79 -18.07 5.36
C ASN A 146 -6.08 -17.28 5.15
N THR A 147 -7.22 -17.91 5.42
CA THR A 147 -8.52 -17.21 5.48
C THR A 147 -8.94 -17.02 6.93
N TYR A 148 -9.21 -15.79 7.32
CA TYR A 148 -9.64 -15.39 8.66
C TYR A 148 -11.10 -14.97 8.63
N LYS A 149 -11.96 -15.72 9.30
CA LYS A 149 -13.35 -15.30 9.54
C LYS A 149 -13.36 -14.14 10.54
N VAL A 150 -13.78 -12.97 10.09
CA VAL A 150 -13.83 -11.76 10.91
C VAL A 150 -14.85 -11.94 12.04
N GLY A 151 -14.42 -11.69 13.27
CA GLY A 151 -15.19 -11.98 14.48
C GLY A 151 -15.23 -13.45 14.90
N GLY A 152 -14.59 -14.35 14.16
CA GLY A 152 -14.45 -15.77 14.52
C GLY A 152 -15.79 -16.48 14.73
N ASP A 153 -15.88 -17.26 15.81
CA ASP A 153 -17.08 -18.05 16.16
C ASP A 153 -18.19 -17.21 16.81
N SER A 154 -17.95 -15.93 17.10
CA SER A 154 -18.92 -15.04 17.78
C SER A 154 -20.11 -14.63 16.89
N GLY A 155 -20.09 -15.02 15.62
CA GLY A 155 -21.19 -14.80 14.67
C GLY A 155 -20.98 -13.64 13.71
N GLY A 156 -19.73 -13.42 13.28
CA GLY A 156 -19.42 -12.59 12.11
C GLY A 156 -19.27 -11.08 12.38
N TRP A 157 -19.51 -10.30 11.33
CA TRP A 157 -19.37 -8.83 11.28
C TRP A 157 -20.65 -8.14 11.80
N LYS A 158 -20.65 -7.78 13.09
CA LYS A 158 -21.75 -7.10 13.79
C LYS A 158 -21.25 -6.40 15.06
N VAL A 159 -22.06 -5.51 15.63
CA VAL A 159 -21.71 -4.80 16.85
C VAL A 159 -21.64 -5.77 18.05
N TYR A 160 -20.52 -5.73 18.77
CA TYR A 160 -20.33 -6.37 20.08
C TYR A 160 -19.94 -5.27 21.09
N ASP A 161 -18.83 -5.46 21.81
CA ASP A 161 -18.17 -4.43 22.59
C ASP A 161 -17.21 -3.61 21.71
N SER A 162 -16.97 -2.34 22.08
CA SER A 162 -16.19 -1.38 21.27
C SER A 162 -14.79 -1.86 20.89
N ASP A 163 -14.15 -2.64 21.76
CA ASP A 163 -12.77 -3.12 21.59
C ASP A 163 -12.68 -4.53 20.98
N PHE A 164 -13.81 -5.15 20.65
CA PHE A 164 -13.87 -6.55 20.24
C PHE A 164 -12.99 -6.83 19.02
N TYR A 165 -13.13 -6.04 17.95
CA TYR A 165 -12.38 -6.25 16.71
C TYR A 165 -10.90 -5.90 16.83
N ASN A 166 -10.56 -4.93 17.69
CA ASN A 166 -9.16 -4.63 18.01
C ASN A 166 -8.49 -5.86 18.65
N LYS A 167 -9.08 -6.41 19.71
CA LYS A 167 -8.56 -7.64 20.35
C LYS A 167 -8.52 -8.82 19.39
N TRP A 168 -9.59 -8.99 18.59
CA TRP A 168 -9.64 -10.04 17.58
C TRP A 168 -8.49 -9.93 16.58
N SER A 169 -8.11 -8.72 16.15
CA SER A 169 -7.00 -8.52 15.22
C SER A 169 -5.62 -8.74 15.87
N GLU A 170 -5.42 -8.31 17.12
CA GLU A 170 -4.14 -8.40 17.83
C GLU A 170 -3.71 -9.85 18.10
N GLU A 171 -4.66 -10.77 18.24
CA GLU A 171 -4.39 -12.20 18.39
C GLU A 171 -3.91 -12.89 17.10
N LYS A 172 -3.82 -12.15 15.99
CA LYS A 172 -3.54 -12.70 14.65
C LYS A 172 -2.30 -12.07 14.05
N GLN A 173 -1.75 -12.77 13.06
CA GLN A 173 -0.59 -12.36 12.30
C GLN A 173 -0.95 -12.46 10.82
N PHE A 174 -1.33 -11.34 10.23
CA PHE A 174 -1.73 -11.27 8.83
C PHE A 174 -0.51 -11.06 7.95
N HIS A 175 -0.50 -11.69 6.77
CA HIS A 175 0.54 -11.54 5.77
C HIS A 175 -0.06 -11.28 4.40
N VAL A 176 0.72 -10.66 3.52
CA VAL A 176 0.35 -10.50 2.11
C VAL A 176 -0.04 -11.84 1.48
N GLY A 177 -1.26 -11.90 0.96
CA GLY A 177 -1.89 -13.07 0.36
C GLY A 177 -3.01 -13.68 1.20
N ASP A 178 -3.09 -13.35 2.50
CA ASP A 178 -4.17 -13.75 3.40
C ASP A 178 -5.51 -13.13 2.99
N THR A 179 -6.61 -13.68 3.49
CA THR A 179 -7.98 -13.25 3.14
C THR A 179 -8.81 -13.06 4.40
N LEU A 180 -9.50 -11.94 4.51
CA LEU A 180 -10.54 -11.68 5.50
C LEU A 180 -11.88 -12.13 4.94
N PHE A 181 -12.61 -12.95 5.69
CA PHE A 181 -13.96 -13.37 5.37
C PHE A 181 -14.96 -12.65 6.29
N PHE A 182 -15.75 -11.75 5.70
CA PHE A 182 -16.80 -11.01 6.38
C PHE A 182 -18.14 -11.70 6.14
N GLU A 183 -18.77 -12.17 7.22
CA GLU A 183 -20.11 -12.75 7.20
C GLU A 183 -21.05 -11.87 8.01
N TYR A 184 -22.13 -11.39 7.39
CA TYR A 184 -23.12 -10.52 8.01
C TYR A 184 -24.45 -10.54 7.25
N ASP A 185 -25.49 -10.02 7.89
CA ASP A 185 -26.77 -9.75 7.23
C ASP A 185 -26.64 -8.45 6.41
N ASN A 186 -26.71 -8.59 5.08
CA ASN A 186 -26.47 -7.50 4.13
C ASN A 186 -27.63 -6.50 4.02
N GLU A 187 -28.74 -6.73 4.72
CA GLU A 187 -29.79 -5.73 4.89
C GLU A 187 -29.46 -4.71 5.98
N VAL A 188 -28.53 -5.03 6.89
CA VAL A 188 -28.24 -4.22 8.09
C VAL A 188 -26.79 -3.78 8.22
N SER A 189 -25.88 -4.31 7.41
CA SER A 189 -24.46 -4.01 7.48
C SER A 189 -23.80 -4.09 6.12
N ASP A 190 -22.56 -3.62 6.07
CA ASP A 190 -21.65 -3.62 4.93
C ASP A 190 -20.20 -3.49 5.41
N VAL A 191 -19.27 -3.59 4.46
CA VAL A 191 -17.83 -3.46 4.72
C VAL A 191 -17.22 -2.49 3.72
N TYR A 192 -16.67 -1.40 4.25
CA TYR A 192 -15.96 -0.37 3.52
C TYR A 192 -14.48 -0.48 3.92
N GLU A 193 -13.59 -0.66 2.94
CA GLU A 193 -12.16 -0.46 3.14
C GLU A 193 -11.86 1.02 2.94
N ILE A 194 -11.13 1.62 3.87
CA ILE A 194 -10.80 3.06 3.89
C ILE A 194 -9.30 3.26 4.02
N ASN A 195 -8.80 4.42 3.60
CA ASN A 195 -7.37 4.64 3.44
C ASN A 195 -6.64 4.92 4.76
N GLY A 196 -7.23 5.72 5.66
CA GLY A 196 -6.52 6.33 6.78
C GLY A 196 -7.14 6.15 8.16
N ASP A 197 -6.31 6.40 9.18
CA ASP A 197 -6.69 6.32 10.59
C ASP A 197 -7.75 7.37 10.97
N LEU A 198 -7.73 8.55 10.33
CA LEU A 198 -8.70 9.62 10.62
C LEU A 198 -10.12 9.17 10.27
N GLU A 199 -10.35 8.67 9.05
CA GLU A 199 -11.64 8.16 8.60
C GLU A 199 -12.09 6.96 9.44
N PHE A 200 -11.14 6.14 9.89
CA PHE A 200 -11.40 5.02 10.79
C PHE A 200 -11.83 5.49 12.19
N MET A 201 -11.20 6.54 12.71
CA MET A 201 -11.49 7.09 14.03
C MET A 201 -12.81 7.86 14.04
N THR A 202 -13.11 8.61 12.98
CA THR A 202 -14.35 9.40 12.84
C THR A 202 -15.50 8.63 12.20
N CYS A 203 -15.27 7.39 11.77
CA CYS A 203 -16.27 6.57 11.08
C CYS A 203 -16.82 7.25 9.82
N ASP A 204 -15.93 7.82 9.01
CA ASP A 204 -16.25 8.52 7.76
C ASP A 204 -16.25 7.55 6.56
N PRO A 205 -17.42 7.23 5.95
CA PRO A 205 -17.50 6.33 4.82
C PRO A 205 -17.46 7.04 3.46
N THR A 206 -17.13 8.34 3.40
CA THR A 206 -17.28 9.16 2.18
C THR A 206 -16.30 8.82 1.07
N SER A 207 -15.11 8.30 1.42
CA SER A 207 -14.03 8.03 0.46
C SER A 207 -13.47 6.61 0.60
N PRO A 208 -14.28 5.56 0.32
CA PRO A 208 -13.81 4.18 0.44
C PRO A 208 -12.85 3.80 -0.69
N VAL A 209 -11.83 3.04 -0.34
CA VAL A 209 -10.94 2.32 -1.27
C VAL A 209 -11.70 1.19 -1.95
N ALA A 210 -12.50 0.44 -1.18
CA ALA A 210 -13.34 -0.63 -1.67
C ALA A 210 -14.65 -0.73 -0.87
N VAL A 211 -15.70 -1.24 -1.50
CA VAL A 211 -17.03 -1.41 -0.90
C VAL A 211 -17.54 -2.81 -1.16
N HIS A 212 -17.94 -3.49 -0.08
CA HIS A 212 -18.45 -4.85 -0.10
C HIS A 212 -19.81 -4.92 0.61
N LYS A 213 -20.80 -5.55 -0.05
CA LYS A 213 -22.22 -5.51 0.35
C LYS A 213 -22.94 -6.86 0.15
N THR A 214 -22.20 -7.95 0.00
CA THR A 214 -22.83 -9.24 -0.32
C THR A 214 -23.30 -10.01 0.91
N GLY A 215 -22.79 -9.67 2.10
CA GLY A 215 -23.02 -10.41 3.34
C GLY A 215 -22.09 -11.61 3.53
N GLN A 216 -21.32 -11.98 2.51
CA GLN A 216 -20.32 -13.05 2.53
C GLN A 216 -19.09 -12.64 1.72
N ASP A 217 -18.43 -11.57 2.14
CA ASP A 217 -17.35 -10.95 1.38
C ASP A 217 -15.98 -11.53 1.71
N LEU A 218 -15.18 -11.75 0.67
CA LEU A 218 -13.78 -12.17 0.78
C LEU A 218 -12.89 -11.01 0.35
N VAL A 219 -12.11 -10.48 1.28
CA VAL A 219 -11.17 -9.38 1.04
C VAL A 219 -9.75 -9.91 1.16
N ARG A 220 -9.00 -9.90 0.05
CA ARG A 220 -7.62 -10.39 0.03
C ARG A 220 -6.66 -9.25 0.39
N LEU A 221 -5.76 -9.51 1.33
CA LEU A 221 -4.74 -8.55 1.78
C LEU A 221 -3.56 -8.61 0.80
N MET A 222 -3.49 -7.63 -0.10
CA MET A 222 -2.56 -7.63 -1.23
C MET A 222 -1.26 -6.88 -0.95
N GLU A 223 -1.27 -6.01 0.06
CA GLU A 223 -0.15 -5.13 0.39
C GLU A 223 0.20 -5.25 1.88
N PRO A 224 1.48 -5.05 2.24
CA PRO A 224 1.85 -4.90 3.64
C PRO A 224 1.33 -3.55 4.18
N GLY A 225 1.24 -3.46 5.50
CA GLY A 225 0.83 -2.25 6.20
C GLY A 225 -0.51 -2.34 6.90
N VAL A 226 -1.05 -1.18 7.27
CA VAL A 226 -2.32 -1.10 7.99
C VAL A 226 -3.47 -0.97 7.00
N HIS A 227 -4.45 -1.86 7.14
CA HIS A 227 -5.72 -1.78 6.44
C HIS A 227 -6.86 -1.52 7.45
N TYR A 228 -7.80 -0.68 7.04
CA TYR A 228 -8.92 -0.24 7.87
C TYR A 228 -10.24 -0.61 7.22
N PHE A 229 -11.12 -1.22 8.00
CA PHE A 229 -12.45 -1.64 7.58
C PHE A 229 -13.49 -1.05 8.51
N ILE A 230 -14.54 -0.45 7.96
CA ILE A 230 -15.67 0.11 8.70
C ILE A 230 -17.00 -0.35 8.09
N THR A 231 -18.09 -0.26 8.82
CA THR A 231 -19.43 -0.20 8.19
C THR A 231 -19.78 1.24 7.86
N SER A 232 -20.56 1.47 6.79
CA SER A 232 -21.08 2.81 6.48
C SER A 232 -22.17 3.28 7.44
N HIS A 233 -22.67 2.40 8.32
CA HIS A 233 -23.66 2.74 9.33
C HIS A 233 -22.96 3.42 10.52
N SER A 234 -22.88 4.76 10.50
CA SER A 234 -22.07 5.54 11.47
C SER A 234 -22.32 5.14 12.93
N GLY A 235 -23.57 4.96 13.35
CA GLY A 235 -23.87 4.53 14.72
C GLY A 235 -23.33 3.13 15.08
N SER A 236 -23.28 2.20 14.13
CA SER A 236 -22.68 0.87 14.33
C SER A 236 -21.15 0.93 14.32
N CYS A 237 -20.56 1.75 13.46
CA CYS A 237 -19.11 1.97 13.45
C CYS A 237 -18.63 2.62 14.76
N GLU A 238 -19.33 3.65 15.24
CA GLU A 238 -19.08 4.31 16.53
C GLU A 238 -19.24 3.35 17.71
N ALA A 239 -20.17 2.40 17.62
CA ALA A 239 -20.34 1.33 18.59
C ALA A 239 -19.25 0.24 18.51
N GLY A 240 -18.28 0.36 17.61
CA GLY A 240 -17.12 -0.52 17.49
C GLY A 240 -17.16 -1.50 16.33
N LEU A 241 -18.11 -1.42 15.40
CA LEU A 241 -18.11 -2.23 14.18
C LEU A 241 -17.11 -1.68 13.15
N LYS A 242 -15.84 -1.75 13.51
CA LYS A 242 -14.69 -1.32 12.73
C LYS A 242 -13.49 -2.20 13.06
N LEU A 243 -12.61 -2.43 12.09
CA LEU A 243 -11.48 -3.34 12.20
C LEU A 243 -10.23 -2.69 11.60
N ARG A 244 -9.15 -2.67 12.38
CA ARG A 244 -7.80 -2.36 11.92
C ARG A 244 -7.00 -3.66 11.84
N VAL A 245 -6.34 -3.92 10.71
CA VAL A 245 -5.43 -5.07 10.57
C VAL A 245 -4.05 -4.60 10.16
N MET A 246 -3.02 -5.16 10.79
CA MET A 246 -1.62 -4.94 10.42
C MET A 246 -1.12 -6.14 9.62
N VAL A 247 -0.72 -5.91 8.38
CA VAL A 247 -0.32 -6.92 7.41
C VAL A 247 1.18 -6.90 7.23
N GLY A 248 1.84 -7.99 7.59
CA GLY A 248 3.26 -8.18 7.34
C GLY A 248 3.56 -8.50 5.87
N PRO A 249 4.81 -8.32 5.41
CA PRO A 249 5.22 -8.78 4.10
C PRO A 249 5.01 -10.28 3.98
N GLN A 250 4.81 -10.76 2.76
CA GLN A 250 4.72 -12.20 2.50
C GLN A 250 5.95 -12.89 3.08
N SER A 251 5.74 -13.87 3.96
CA SER A 251 6.83 -14.75 4.36
C SER A 251 7.37 -15.39 3.09
N LYS A 252 8.63 -15.09 2.74
CA LYS A 252 9.29 -15.81 1.65
C LYS A 252 9.11 -17.28 1.98
N ALA A 253 8.38 -18.01 1.13
CA ALA A 253 8.40 -19.45 1.21
C ALA A 253 9.88 -19.80 1.19
N VAL A 254 10.39 -20.33 2.30
CA VAL A 254 11.69 -20.97 2.31
C VAL A 254 11.49 -22.14 1.38
N VAL A 255 11.82 -21.93 0.11
CA VAL A 255 12.12 -23.01 -0.80
C VAL A 255 13.32 -23.65 -0.14
N PHE A 256 13.07 -24.67 0.69
CA PHE A 256 14.11 -25.58 1.07
C PHE A 256 14.64 -26.07 -0.28
N PRO A 257 15.89 -25.76 -0.67
CA PRO A 257 16.48 -26.48 -1.78
C PRO A 257 16.33 -27.94 -1.40
N ASN A 258 15.76 -28.75 -2.30
CA ASN A 258 15.71 -30.20 -2.12
C ASN A 258 17.13 -30.65 -1.80
N PHE A 259 17.43 -30.87 -0.52
CA PHE A 259 18.69 -31.47 -0.13
C PHE A 259 18.65 -32.89 -0.69
N PRO A 260 19.58 -33.26 -1.58
CA PRO A 260 19.66 -34.63 -2.02
C PRO A 260 19.83 -35.50 -0.78
N LYS A 261 18.90 -36.44 -0.58
CA LYS A 261 18.96 -37.46 0.47
C LYS A 261 20.17 -38.35 0.22
N LYS A 262 21.33 -37.93 0.70
CA LYS A 262 22.46 -38.74 1.17
C LYS A 262 23.53 -37.80 1.68
N VAL A 263 23.51 -37.54 2.99
CA VAL A 263 24.74 -37.13 3.68
C VAL A 263 25.65 -38.35 3.64
N ASP A 264 26.73 -38.26 2.87
CA ASP A 264 27.79 -39.26 2.87
C ASP A 264 28.49 -39.20 4.24
N LEU A 265 28.25 -40.22 5.07
CA LEU A 265 28.79 -40.36 6.42
C LEU A 265 30.32 -40.21 6.47
N SER A 266 31.01 -40.44 5.33
CA SER A 266 32.44 -40.21 5.13
C SER A 266 32.87 -38.75 5.37
N ALA A 267 32.05 -37.77 4.97
CA ALA A 267 32.41 -36.35 5.08
C ALA A 267 32.39 -35.84 6.53
N MET A 268 31.41 -36.29 7.32
CA MET A 268 31.33 -35.97 8.75
C MET A 268 32.46 -36.62 9.56
N GLU A 269 32.89 -37.82 9.17
CA GLU A 269 33.98 -38.52 9.85
C GLU A 269 35.34 -37.83 9.60
N ARG A 270 35.57 -37.34 8.37
CA ARG A 270 36.75 -36.53 8.02
C ARG A 270 36.80 -35.21 8.77
N LEU A 271 35.66 -34.53 8.93
CA LEU A 271 35.56 -33.27 9.67
C LEU A 271 35.83 -33.48 11.17
N ASN A 272 35.29 -34.55 11.76
CA ASN A 272 35.51 -34.88 13.17
C ASN A 272 36.97 -35.25 13.47
N ASN A 273 37.66 -35.93 12.54
CA ASN A 273 39.08 -36.23 12.69
C ASN A 273 39.96 -34.98 12.56
N TRP A 274 39.60 -34.03 11.69
CA TRP A 274 40.27 -32.74 11.58
C TRP A 274 40.09 -31.86 12.83
N LEU A 275 38.91 -31.85 13.45
CA LEU A 275 38.68 -31.08 14.68
C LEU A 275 39.48 -31.62 15.88
N LYS A 276 39.81 -32.91 15.91
CA LYS A 276 40.62 -33.52 16.98
C LYS A 276 42.08 -33.10 16.95
N THR A 277 42.60 -32.57 15.84
CA THR A 277 43.99 -32.10 15.75
C THR A 277 44.22 -30.71 16.34
N PHE A 278 43.17 -29.99 16.76
CA PHE A 278 43.27 -28.62 17.29
C PHE A 278 43.09 -28.50 18.80
N LYS A 279 43.14 -29.59 19.57
CA LYS A 279 43.16 -29.47 21.04
C LYS A 279 44.53 -28.96 21.51
N PRO A 280 44.61 -27.78 22.17
CA PRO A 280 45.86 -27.29 22.73
C PRO A 280 46.30 -28.17 23.90
N GLN A 281 47.59 -28.48 23.95
CA GLN A 281 48.23 -29.15 25.09
C GLN A 281 48.23 -28.21 26.30
N PRO A 282 47.81 -28.66 27.50
CA PRO A 282 47.91 -27.82 28.69
C PRO A 282 49.40 -27.72 29.10
N HIS A 283 49.92 -26.49 29.13
CA HIS A 283 51.20 -26.22 29.77
C HIS A 283 51.02 -26.20 31.30
N HIS A 284 51.86 -26.99 31.98
CA HIS A 284 52.04 -27.01 33.43
C HIS A 284 52.59 -25.69 33.96
#